data_AF-A0A9D2J1Y9-F1
#
_entry.id   AF-A0A9D2J1Y9-F1
#
_cell.length_a   1.000
_cell.length_b   1.000
_cell.length_c   1.000
_cell.angle_alpha   90.00
_cell.angle_beta   90.00
_cell.angle_gamma   90.00
#
_symmetry.space_group_name_H-M   'P 1'
#
loop_
_entity.id
_entity.type
_entity.pdbx_description
1 polymer ?
#
loop_
_entity_poly.entity_id
_entity_poly.type
_entity_poly.pdbx_seq_one_letter_code
_entity_poly.pdbx_strand_id
1 'polypeptide(L)'
;MKRFLFLSCLLCLALTISAQTGINELNPAPEADCFEMLDGNRGVLILSEHKDLVISVTNAKYPVSVRLNGRGMDGYYRYYVIIDVKDTKQPKLEVSRMGVPYKATQLVKLKNPDFLQAFRLKEVANPIRLEDQTEANDVHFNATEAALEFTTTLKGLQVKCPPELQAQVTSGVSKSDKSLWVVTVVIPLAKLDEARDAFERLDKRKAELDAMVDEGTLAEDAPEWDEMDAIKSQWEEADRKLANLSSVLLYGDGTNYLSVDISDLSPRAKRTYIVLPIVVEKEVFTTQCSALMDEGGRLFGMRKYKAAREAYDKALNTGESVVSEMQPVIQSAINLCDSCALYDLLAFRSFQKIAALKKQGKATQAEVSNYASYGIAYLQQLYQFNPDDYYLKRIESLKNLLDDMKLQVKFTFVEWLTLSEGNPIPGVEIWTYRGFGQISSSTFSSDKKFRRMLKNEGYNFQQVGQSGADGIAEIELDRKSLPTGILFRPKEDSGQKIVYMPLEELMRQARGTYKKKQFRVKMYTK
;
A
#
# COMPACT_ATOMS: atom_id res chain seq x y z
N MET A 1 -1.13 14.88 55.99
CA MET A 1 -0.93 13.87 54.92
C MET A 1 -2.22 13.37 54.26
N LYS A 2 -3.32 13.10 54.99
CA LYS A 2 -4.58 12.60 54.37
C LYS A 2 -5.32 13.58 53.44
N ARG A 3 -5.18 14.90 53.61
CA ARG A 3 -5.82 15.91 52.74
C ARG A 3 -5.08 16.16 51.42
N PHE A 4 -3.77 15.90 51.36
CA PHE A 4 -2.99 16.04 50.12
C PHE A 4 -3.16 14.85 49.17
N LEU A 5 -3.36 13.64 49.70
CA LEU A 5 -3.69 12.47 48.87
C LEU A 5 -5.09 12.57 48.24
N PHE A 6 -6.06 13.19 48.92
CA PHE A 6 -7.42 13.34 48.40
C PHE A 6 -7.50 14.37 47.25
N LEU A 7 -6.71 15.45 47.32
CA LEU A 7 -6.60 16.42 46.22
C LEU A 7 -5.85 15.84 45.01
N SER A 8 -4.83 15.00 45.24
CA SER A 8 -4.11 14.29 44.18
C SER A 8 -4.99 13.25 43.47
N CYS A 9 -5.84 12.52 44.19
CA CYS A 9 -6.80 11.59 43.58
C CYS A 9 -7.93 12.30 42.83
N LEU A 10 -8.40 13.48 43.26
CA LEU A 10 -9.42 14.24 42.53
C LEU A 10 -8.88 14.87 41.23
N LEU A 11 -7.60 15.30 41.21
CA LEU A 11 -6.95 15.80 39.99
C LEU A 11 -6.66 14.70 38.96
N CYS A 12 -6.53 13.42 39.38
CA CYS A 12 -6.43 12.28 38.47
C CYS A 12 -7.79 11.77 37.94
N LEU A 13 -8.91 12.20 38.52
CA LEU A 13 -10.27 11.86 38.07
C LEU A 13 -10.87 12.91 37.11
N ALA A 14 -10.19 14.03 36.87
CA ALA A 14 -10.64 15.12 35.98
C ALA A 14 -9.99 15.13 34.59
N LEU A 15 -9.30 14.05 34.19
CA LEU A 15 -8.78 13.86 32.83
C LEU A 15 -9.29 12.57 32.22
N THR A 16 -10.61 12.37 32.20
CA THR A 16 -11.19 11.77 30.99
C THR A 16 -11.23 12.88 29.95
N ILE A 17 -10.08 13.17 29.33
CA ILE A 17 -10.11 13.64 27.94
C ILE A 17 -10.69 12.44 27.20
N SER A 18 -12.02 12.38 27.14
CA SER A 18 -12.70 11.67 26.08
C SER A 18 -12.18 12.34 24.82
N ALA A 19 -11.17 11.74 24.21
CA ALA A 19 -10.68 12.18 22.92
C ALA A 19 -11.90 12.16 22.01
N GLN A 20 -12.43 13.35 21.70
CA GLN A 20 -13.28 13.51 20.53
C GLN A 20 -12.43 12.99 19.38
N THR A 21 -12.78 11.82 18.85
CA THR A 21 -12.26 11.38 17.57
C THR A 21 -12.73 12.42 16.58
N GLY A 22 -11.84 13.35 16.21
CA GLY A 22 -12.15 14.34 15.19
C GLY A 22 -12.43 13.63 13.87
N ILE A 23 -13.20 14.26 12.99
CA ILE A 23 -13.37 13.72 11.64
C ILE A 23 -12.06 13.90 10.89
N ASN A 24 -11.63 12.86 10.19
CA ASN A 24 -10.51 12.92 9.27
C ASN A 24 -10.81 13.89 8.13
N GLU A 25 -9.95 14.88 7.91
CA GLU A 25 -9.97 15.76 6.74
C GLU A 25 -8.63 15.70 6.01
N LEU A 26 -8.67 15.66 4.68
CA LEU A 26 -7.49 15.80 3.82
C LEU A 26 -7.32 17.25 3.40
N ASN A 27 -6.33 17.93 3.97
CA ASN A 27 -5.96 19.28 3.58
C ASN A 27 -4.79 19.24 2.58
N PRO A 28 -4.78 20.05 1.51
CA PRO A 28 -3.59 20.18 0.66
C PRO A 28 -2.36 20.57 1.48
N ALA A 29 -1.21 19.96 1.19
CA ALA A 29 0.07 20.23 1.83
C ALA A 29 1.17 20.45 0.77
N PRO A 30 1.04 21.49 -0.06
CA PRO A 30 1.89 21.69 -1.24
C PRO A 30 3.38 21.83 -0.89
N GLU A 31 3.72 22.19 0.35
CA GLU A 31 5.11 22.22 0.83
C GLU A 31 5.79 20.84 0.86
N ALA A 32 5.00 19.76 0.83
CA ALA A 32 5.47 18.38 0.82
C ALA A 32 5.29 17.69 -0.54
N ASP A 33 4.83 18.42 -1.57
CA ASP A 33 4.83 17.92 -2.94
C ASP A 33 6.26 17.55 -3.37
N CYS A 34 6.44 16.41 -4.05
CA CYS A 34 7.76 15.98 -4.48
C CYS A 34 7.73 15.12 -5.75
N PHE A 35 8.85 15.13 -6.48
CA PHE A 35 9.11 14.13 -7.51
C PHE A 35 9.50 12.80 -6.87
N GLU A 36 9.02 11.70 -7.44
CA GLU A 36 9.28 10.34 -6.98
C GLU A 36 9.26 9.38 -8.17
N MET A 37 10.08 8.32 -8.13
CA MET A 37 10.04 7.29 -9.17
C MET A 37 8.79 6.41 -9.00
N LEU A 38 7.72 6.74 -9.72
CA LEU A 38 6.45 6.02 -9.73
C LEU A 38 6.29 5.15 -10.99
N ASP A 39 7.38 4.92 -11.72
CA ASP A 39 7.41 4.21 -13.01
C ASP A 39 6.50 4.84 -14.07
N GLY A 40 6.43 6.17 -14.13
CA GLY A 40 5.60 6.93 -15.06
C GLY A 40 4.12 7.05 -14.64
N ASN A 41 3.78 6.59 -13.43
CA ASN A 41 2.43 6.72 -12.87
C ASN A 41 2.26 8.04 -12.12
N ARG A 42 1.02 8.37 -11.74
CA ARG A 42 0.72 9.56 -10.94
C ARG A 42 0.51 9.18 -9.48
N GLY A 43 0.73 10.08 -8.54
CA GLY A 43 0.51 9.73 -7.14
C GLY A 43 0.08 10.85 -6.22
N VAL A 44 -0.46 10.42 -5.08
CA VAL A 44 -0.84 11.26 -3.94
C VAL A 44 -0.04 10.83 -2.73
N LEU A 45 0.55 11.80 -2.03
CA LEU A 45 1.19 11.59 -0.74
C LEU A 45 0.21 12.00 0.37
N ILE A 46 -0.17 11.06 1.25
CA ILE A 46 -0.95 11.38 2.44
C ILE A 46 -0.04 11.36 3.66
N LEU A 47 0.04 12.49 4.35
CA LEU A 47 0.76 12.69 5.61
C LEU A 47 -0.22 12.52 6.78
N SER A 48 0.10 11.65 7.73
CA SER A 48 -0.77 11.35 8.87
C SER A 48 -0.01 11.22 10.17
N GLU A 49 -0.59 11.63 11.28
CA GLU A 49 -0.04 11.36 12.62
C GLU A 49 -0.20 9.89 13.02
N HIS A 50 -1.07 9.16 12.31
CA HIS A 50 -1.43 7.78 12.64
C HIS A 50 -0.96 6.79 11.57
N LYS A 51 -0.60 5.59 12.04
CA LYS A 51 -0.14 4.46 11.21
C LYS A 51 -1.27 3.53 10.74
N ASP A 52 -2.50 3.81 11.13
CA ASP A 52 -3.66 2.92 10.96
C ASP A 52 -4.64 3.42 9.88
N LEU A 53 -4.18 4.11 8.84
CA LEU A 53 -5.07 4.58 7.77
C LEU A 53 -5.56 3.45 6.84
N VAL A 54 -6.81 3.57 6.45
CA VAL A 54 -7.48 2.84 5.36
C VAL A 54 -7.77 3.86 4.26
N ILE A 55 -7.21 3.62 3.07
CA ILE A 55 -7.27 4.54 1.93
C ILE A 55 -7.82 3.78 0.72
N SER A 56 -8.83 4.35 0.06
CA SER A 56 -9.42 3.82 -1.16
C SER A 56 -9.62 4.91 -2.21
N VAL A 57 -9.61 4.54 -3.49
CA VAL A 57 -9.98 5.42 -4.61
C VAL A 57 -11.24 4.85 -5.25
N THR A 58 -12.36 5.57 -5.17
CA THR A 58 -13.67 5.01 -5.52
C THR A 58 -14.01 5.06 -7.00
N ASN A 59 -13.28 5.84 -7.79
CA ASN A 59 -13.52 6.04 -9.22
C ASN A 59 -12.35 5.56 -10.10
N ALA A 60 -11.45 4.74 -9.55
CA ALA A 60 -10.36 4.12 -10.30
C ALA A 60 -10.90 2.94 -11.14
N LYS A 61 -10.43 2.85 -12.38
CA LYS A 61 -10.71 1.71 -13.28
C LYS A 61 -9.62 0.64 -13.23
N TYR A 62 -8.42 1.02 -12.80
CA TYR A 62 -7.27 0.14 -12.65
C TYR A 62 -6.93 -0.08 -11.17
N PRO A 63 -6.19 -1.16 -10.83
CA PRO A 63 -5.77 -1.40 -9.45
C PRO A 63 -4.93 -0.24 -8.91
N VAL A 64 -5.33 0.31 -7.76
CA VAL A 64 -4.59 1.36 -7.05
C VAL A 64 -3.65 0.74 -6.03
N SER A 65 -2.40 1.20 -6.00
CA SER A 65 -1.43 0.76 -4.98
C SER A 65 -1.38 1.78 -3.85
N VAL A 66 -1.65 1.33 -2.62
CA VAL A 66 -1.45 2.13 -1.40
C VAL A 66 -0.29 1.55 -0.62
N ARG A 67 0.75 2.35 -0.35
CA ARG A 67 1.97 1.90 0.34
C ARG A 67 2.30 2.81 1.53
N LEU A 68 2.49 2.24 2.70
CA LEU A 68 3.05 2.96 3.86
C LEU A 68 4.57 3.08 3.69
N ASN A 69 5.06 4.28 3.42
CA ASN A 69 6.48 4.63 3.30
C ASN A 69 7.07 5.16 4.62
N GLY A 70 6.85 4.42 5.71
CA GLY A 70 7.43 4.72 7.01
C GLY A 70 6.98 6.03 7.64
N ARG A 71 7.78 6.53 8.60
CA ARG A 71 7.59 7.81 9.29
C ARG A 71 8.71 8.76 8.91
N GLY A 72 8.36 9.97 8.47
CA GLY A 72 9.30 11.02 8.12
C GLY A 72 10.00 11.64 9.32
N MET A 73 11.03 12.44 9.05
CA MET A 73 11.73 13.25 10.07
C MET A 73 10.84 14.34 10.66
N ASP A 74 9.82 14.75 9.92
CA ASP A 74 8.73 15.63 10.34
C ASP A 74 7.76 14.98 11.33
N GLY A 75 7.92 13.69 11.61
CA GLY A 75 7.06 12.94 12.52
C GLY A 75 5.75 12.45 11.92
N TYR A 76 5.50 12.62 10.62
CA TYR A 76 4.31 12.11 9.94
C TYR A 76 4.55 10.73 9.30
N TYR A 77 3.57 9.85 9.36
CA TYR A 77 3.49 8.65 8.52
C TYR A 77 3.14 9.04 7.10
N ARG A 78 3.82 8.43 6.13
CA ARG A 78 3.71 8.76 4.71
C ARG A 78 3.05 7.62 3.96
N TYR A 79 1.92 7.90 3.32
CA TYR A 79 1.19 6.93 2.51
C TYR A 79 1.23 7.35 1.05
N TYR A 80 1.75 6.49 0.20
CA TYR A 80 1.82 6.71 -1.24
C TYR A 80 0.60 6.04 -1.86
N VAL A 81 -0.24 6.81 -2.54
CA VAL A 81 -1.35 6.31 -3.35
C VAL A 81 -0.94 6.46 -4.81
N ILE A 82 -0.65 5.35 -5.47
CA ILE A 82 -0.13 5.32 -6.84
C ILE A 82 -1.26 4.91 -7.78
N ILE A 83 -1.49 5.72 -8.80
CA ILE A 83 -2.59 5.63 -9.75
C ILE A 83 -2.00 5.54 -11.16
N ASP A 84 -2.45 4.55 -11.92
CA ASP A 84 -1.98 4.32 -13.28
C ASP A 84 -2.21 5.57 -14.16
N VAL A 85 -1.22 5.93 -14.97
CA VAL A 85 -1.29 7.12 -15.84
C VAL A 85 -2.46 7.07 -16.84
N LYS A 86 -2.92 5.85 -17.20
CA LYS A 86 -4.06 5.57 -18.08
C LYS A 86 -5.41 5.64 -17.37
N ASP A 87 -5.42 5.76 -16.04
CA ASP A 87 -6.65 5.92 -15.25
C ASP A 87 -7.07 7.41 -15.15
N THR A 88 -8.02 7.72 -14.27
CA THR A 88 -8.53 9.07 -14.01
C THR A 88 -7.43 10.05 -13.59
N LYS A 89 -7.44 11.25 -14.19
CA LYS A 89 -6.67 12.42 -13.69
C LYS A 89 -7.30 13.04 -12.44
N GLN A 90 -8.50 12.63 -12.07
CA GLN A 90 -9.27 13.15 -10.94
C GLN A 90 -9.71 12.01 -10.00
N PRO A 91 -8.80 11.29 -9.34
CA PRO A 91 -9.16 10.30 -8.34
C PRO A 91 -9.97 10.91 -7.19
N LYS A 92 -11.01 10.20 -6.79
CA LYS A 92 -11.79 10.46 -5.57
C LYS A 92 -11.23 9.57 -4.46
N LEU A 93 -10.42 10.17 -3.60
CA LEU A 93 -9.85 9.54 -2.41
C LEU A 93 -10.89 9.47 -1.31
N GLU A 94 -10.91 8.33 -0.61
CA GLU A 94 -11.60 8.13 0.65
C GLU A 94 -10.59 7.63 1.69
N VAL A 95 -10.40 8.38 2.77
CA VAL A 95 -9.37 8.10 3.78
C VAL A 95 -10.00 8.08 5.16
N SER A 96 -9.78 7.01 5.90
CA SER A 96 -10.26 6.84 7.28
C SER A 96 -9.18 6.20 8.14
N ARG A 97 -9.35 6.24 9.45
CA ARG A 97 -8.60 5.36 10.35
C ARG A 97 -9.30 4.02 10.45
N MET A 98 -8.54 2.96 10.64
CA MET A 98 -9.09 1.61 10.74
C MET A 98 -10.07 1.53 11.91
N GLY A 99 -11.33 1.19 11.59
CA GLY A 99 -12.41 1.14 12.58
C GLY A 99 -13.09 2.48 12.87
N VAL A 100 -12.82 3.53 12.08
CA VAL A 100 -13.59 4.79 12.11
C VAL A 100 -14.53 4.81 10.90
N PRO A 101 -15.86 4.95 11.09
CA PRO A 101 -16.82 4.91 10.00
C PRO A 101 -16.74 6.16 9.10
N TYR A 102 -16.23 7.27 9.63
CA TYR A 102 -16.13 8.54 8.92
C TYR A 102 -14.87 8.62 8.05
N LYS A 103 -15.10 8.91 6.76
CA LYS A 103 -14.06 9.01 5.72
C LYS A 103 -13.88 10.46 5.29
N ALA A 104 -12.64 10.93 5.29
CA ALA A 104 -12.24 12.11 4.55
C ALA A 104 -12.39 11.80 3.05
N THR A 105 -13.14 12.60 2.31
CA THR A 105 -13.29 12.43 0.87
C THR A 105 -12.67 13.61 0.14
N GLN A 106 -11.81 13.35 -0.85
CA GLN A 106 -11.18 14.41 -1.64
C GLN A 106 -11.11 14.01 -3.10
N LEU A 107 -11.61 14.87 -3.99
CA LEU A 107 -11.33 14.78 -5.41
C LEU A 107 -10.01 15.50 -5.68
N VAL A 108 -9.01 14.82 -6.23
CA VAL A 108 -7.67 15.37 -6.46
C VAL A 108 -7.42 15.48 -7.94
N LYS A 109 -7.09 16.66 -8.47
CA LYS A 109 -6.62 16.84 -9.85
C LYS A 109 -5.12 16.54 -9.90
N LEU A 110 -4.76 15.31 -10.25
CA LEU A 110 -3.36 14.87 -10.31
C LEU A 110 -2.59 15.63 -11.40
N LYS A 111 -1.36 16.04 -11.03
CA LYS A 111 -0.41 16.71 -11.92
C LYS A 111 0.30 15.70 -12.85
N ASN A 112 1.58 15.94 -13.10
CA ASN A 112 2.43 15.18 -14.00
C ASN A 112 2.70 13.75 -13.48
N PRO A 113 3.08 12.82 -14.38
CA PRO A 113 3.71 11.55 -13.99
C PRO A 113 4.90 11.74 -13.05
N ASP A 114 5.21 10.73 -12.24
CA ASP A 114 6.35 10.69 -11.31
C ASP A 114 6.37 11.85 -10.30
N PHE A 115 5.17 12.32 -9.94
CA PHE A 115 4.95 13.39 -8.98
C PHE A 115 3.94 12.97 -7.92
N LEU A 116 4.29 13.21 -6.66
CA LEU A 116 3.43 13.03 -5.51
C LEU A 116 2.86 14.38 -5.09
N GLN A 117 1.54 14.53 -5.24
CA GLN A 117 0.82 15.67 -4.70
C GLN A 117 0.41 15.38 -3.26
N ALA A 118 0.80 16.24 -2.33
CA ALA A 118 0.71 15.98 -0.91
C ALA A 118 -0.56 16.56 -0.27
N PHE A 119 -1.13 15.76 0.64
CA PHE A 119 -2.24 16.10 1.51
C PHE A 119 -1.91 15.70 2.94
N ARG A 120 -2.31 16.51 3.90
CA ARG A 120 -2.21 16.21 5.32
C ARG A 120 -3.58 15.82 5.87
N LEU A 121 -3.63 14.63 6.46
CA LEU A 121 -4.77 14.19 7.23
C LEU A 121 -4.76 14.89 8.59
N LYS A 122 -5.83 15.61 8.91
CA LYS A 122 -6.07 16.22 10.22
C LYS A 122 -7.36 15.69 10.81
N GLU A 123 -7.36 15.40 12.11
CA GLU A 123 -8.59 15.17 12.85
C GLU A 123 -9.18 16.52 13.25
N VAL A 124 -10.42 16.80 12.83
CA VAL A 124 -11.12 18.05 13.10
C VAL A 124 -12.25 17.82 14.08
N ALA A 125 -12.30 18.62 15.15
CA ALA A 125 -13.31 18.49 16.20
C ALA A 125 -14.72 18.91 15.75
N ASN A 126 -14.84 19.99 14.96
CA ASN A 126 -16.12 20.58 14.53
C ASN A 126 -16.20 20.69 12.99
N PRO A 127 -16.40 19.58 12.28
CA PRO A 127 -16.44 19.60 10.82
C PRO A 127 -17.66 20.37 10.30
N ILE A 128 -17.48 21.00 9.16
CA ILE A 128 -18.44 21.75 8.38
C ILE A 128 -18.48 21.19 6.95
N ARG A 129 -19.66 21.23 6.31
CA ARG A 129 -19.85 20.85 4.91
C ARG A 129 -20.52 21.98 4.15
N LEU A 130 -20.15 22.12 2.89
CA LEU A 130 -20.79 23.03 1.95
C LEU A 130 -21.85 22.28 1.14
N GLU A 131 -23.02 22.88 0.98
CA GLU A 131 -24.03 22.48 0.00
C GLU A 131 -24.41 23.69 -0.85
N ASP A 132 -24.42 23.52 -2.17
CA ASP A 132 -24.91 24.54 -3.11
C ASP A 132 -26.44 24.57 -3.06
N GLN A 133 -27.00 25.76 -2.97
CA GLN A 133 -28.45 26.02 -2.95
C GLN A 133 -28.83 27.13 -3.94
N THR A 134 -27.95 27.42 -4.91
CA THR A 134 -28.17 28.47 -5.90
C THR A 134 -29.45 28.20 -6.68
N GLU A 135 -30.42 29.11 -6.57
CA GLU A 135 -31.68 29.05 -7.31
C GLU A 135 -31.60 29.90 -8.59
N ALA A 136 -32.45 29.61 -9.59
CA ALA A 136 -32.43 30.34 -10.87
C ALA A 136 -32.80 31.83 -10.76
N ASN A 137 -33.44 32.22 -9.66
CA ASN A 137 -33.83 33.59 -9.32
C ASN A 137 -32.76 34.33 -8.48
N ASP A 138 -31.68 33.66 -8.04
CA ASP A 138 -30.58 34.28 -7.31
C ASP A 138 -29.77 35.16 -8.27
N VAL A 139 -29.89 36.48 -8.09
CA VAL A 139 -29.24 37.48 -8.94
C VAL A 139 -28.61 38.58 -8.09
N HIS A 140 -27.38 38.95 -8.43
CA HIS A 140 -26.75 40.18 -7.98
C HIS A 140 -26.98 41.26 -9.03
N PHE A 141 -27.64 42.37 -8.70
CA PHE A 141 -28.11 43.28 -9.75
C PHE A 141 -27.01 44.13 -10.41
N ASN A 142 -25.79 44.13 -9.87
CA ASN A 142 -24.68 44.90 -10.42
C ASN A 142 -24.01 44.18 -11.62
N ALA A 143 -23.83 44.90 -12.73
CA ALA A 143 -23.29 44.36 -13.98
C ALA A 143 -21.77 44.12 -13.98
N THR A 144 -21.03 44.61 -12.99
CA THR A 144 -19.56 44.42 -12.92
C THR A 144 -19.12 43.53 -11.77
N GLU A 145 -20.09 42.94 -11.06
CA GLU A 145 -19.86 42.17 -9.85
C GLU A 145 -20.67 40.89 -9.90
N ALA A 146 -20.27 39.97 -9.04
CA ALA A 146 -21.06 38.82 -8.65
C ALA A 146 -21.04 38.68 -7.12
N ALA A 147 -21.94 37.88 -6.59
CA ALA A 147 -22.05 37.68 -5.15
C ALA A 147 -22.02 36.19 -4.77
N LEU A 148 -21.39 35.90 -3.64
CA LEU A 148 -21.55 34.64 -2.93
C LEU A 148 -22.29 34.92 -1.63
N GLU A 149 -23.21 34.05 -1.25
CA GLU A 149 -23.90 34.10 0.02
C GLU A 149 -23.75 32.77 0.74
N PHE A 150 -23.26 32.81 1.97
CA PHE A 150 -23.08 31.64 2.82
C PHE A 150 -23.99 31.75 4.02
N THR A 151 -24.92 30.81 4.14
CA THR A 151 -25.84 30.74 5.29
C THR A 151 -25.43 29.60 6.20
N THR A 152 -25.37 29.85 7.50
CA THR A 152 -24.94 28.86 8.49
C THR A 152 -25.53 29.13 9.87
N THR A 153 -25.54 28.14 10.75
CA THR A 153 -25.77 28.35 12.20
C THR A 153 -24.47 28.71 12.94
N LEU A 154 -23.30 28.59 12.29
CA LEU A 154 -22.00 28.92 12.85
C LEU A 154 -21.71 30.44 12.80
N LYS A 155 -21.93 31.14 13.91
CA LYS A 155 -21.68 32.60 14.02
C LYS A 155 -20.23 33.02 13.77
N GLY A 156 -19.27 32.10 13.90
CA GLY A 156 -17.84 32.33 13.71
C GLY A 156 -17.31 31.95 12.33
N LEU A 157 -18.17 31.74 11.32
CA LEU A 157 -17.74 31.44 9.97
C LEU A 157 -16.96 32.63 9.38
N GLN A 158 -15.73 32.36 8.97
CA GLN A 158 -14.82 33.27 8.29
C GLN A 158 -14.74 32.91 6.81
N VAL A 159 -14.79 33.93 5.97
CA VAL A 159 -14.62 33.79 4.52
C VAL A 159 -13.42 34.62 4.10
N LYS A 160 -12.45 33.99 3.45
CA LYS A 160 -11.21 34.61 3.00
C LYS A 160 -11.11 34.52 1.49
N CYS A 161 -11.09 35.70 0.87
CA CYS A 161 -10.85 35.85 -0.56
C CYS A 161 -9.39 36.23 -0.83
N PRO A 162 -8.84 35.89 -2.01
CA PRO A 162 -7.58 36.44 -2.48
C PRO A 162 -7.62 37.98 -2.45
N PRO A 163 -6.60 38.65 -1.89
CA PRO A 163 -6.60 40.12 -1.77
C PRO A 163 -6.75 40.85 -3.11
N GLU A 164 -6.24 40.25 -4.18
CA GLU A 164 -6.28 40.78 -5.55
C GLU A 164 -7.70 40.95 -6.09
N LEU A 165 -8.66 40.14 -5.63
CA LEU A 165 -10.07 40.29 -6.02
C LEU A 165 -10.72 41.56 -5.48
N GLN A 166 -10.16 42.15 -4.42
CA GLN A 166 -10.75 43.30 -3.71
C GLN A 166 -12.22 43.04 -3.29
N ALA A 167 -12.52 41.78 -2.97
CA ALA A 167 -13.87 41.37 -2.58
C ALA A 167 -14.27 42.01 -1.25
N GLN A 168 -15.54 42.41 -1.16
CA GLN A 168 -16.13 42.95 0.06
C GLN A 168 -16.87 41.84 0.80
N VAL A 169 -16.41 41.53 2.01
CA VAL A 169 -17.03 40.53 2.88
C VAL A 169 -17.84 41.24 3.95
N THR A 170 -19.14 40.94 4.03
CA THR A 170 -20.04 41.44 5.06
C THR A 170 -20.73 40.26 5.74
N SER A 171 -21.01 40.38 7.04
CA SER A 171 -21.62 39.30 7.80
C SER A 171 -22.63 39.82 8.81
N GLY A 172 -23.71 39.07 9.03
CA GLY A 172 -24.73 39.44 10.01
C GLY A 172 -25.74 38.33 10.28
N VAL A 173 -26.59 38.55 11.27
CA VAL A 173 -27.72 37.67 11.54
C VAL A 173 -28.74 37.83 10.41
N SER A 174 -29.28 36.72 9.91
CA SER A 174 -30.31 36.75 8.86
C SER A 174 -31.54 37.53 9.32
N LYS A 175 -32.12 38.30 8.38
CA LYS A 175 -33.36 39.06 8.60
C LYS A 175 -34.59 38.16 8.63
N SER A 176 -34.57 37.04 7.90
CA SER A 176 -35.68 36.08 7.82
C SER A 176 -35.65 35.09 8.98
N ASP A 177 -34.47 34.70 9.46
CA ASP A 177 -34.31 33.78 10.59
C ASP A 177 -33.15 34.19 11.49
N LYS A 178 -33.45 34.60 12.73
CA LYS A 178 -32.45 35.07 13.69
C LYS A 178 -31.50 33.97 14.20
N SER A 179 -31.78 32.70 13.92
CA SER A 179 -30.90 31.58 14.24
C SER A 179 -29.76 31.41 13.23
N LEU A 180 -29.90 32.01 12.04
CA LEU A 180 -28.94 31.90 10.94
C LEU A 180 -28.00 33.11 10.90
N TRP A 181 -26.75 32.82 10.62
CA TRP A 181 -25.69 33.75 10.29
C TRP A 181 -25.45 33.72 8.79
N VAL A 182 -25.39 34.89 8.16
CA VAL A 182 -25.21 35.05 6.73
C VAL A 182 -23.94 35.84 6.48
N VAL A 183 -23.08 35.30 5.63
CA VAL A 183 -21.89 35.99 5.11
C VAL A 183 -22.09 36.24 3.62
N THR A 184 -22.08 37.50 3.22
CA THR A 184 -22.19 37.91 1.81
C THR A 184 -20.83 38.41 1.33
N VAL A 185 -20.36 37.87 0.22
CA VAL A 185 -19.13 38.26 -0.45
C VAL A 185 -19.50 38.88 -1.79
N VAL A 186 -19.19 40.16 -1.99
CA VAL A 186 -19.35 40.84 -3.28
C VAL A 186 -17.98 40.87 -3.97
N ILE A 187 -17.92 40.34 -5.19
CA ILE A 187 -16.69 40.11 -5.95
C ILE A 187 -16.73 40.98 -7.22
N PRO A 188 -15.87 42.02 -7.31
CA PRO A 188 -15.60 42.70 -8.57
C PRO A 188 -14.96 41.74 -9.58
N LEU A 189 -15.53 41.65 -10.77
CA LEU A 189 -15.12 40.63 -11.75
C LEU A 189 -13.87 41.02 -12.55
N ALA A 190 -13.50 42.30 -12.60
CA ALA A 190 -12.44 42.81 -13.47
C ALA A 190 -11.11 42.03 -13.41
N LYS A 191 -10.66 41.66 -12.20
CA LYS A 191 -9.41 40.90 -12.03
C LYS A 191 -9.54 39.42 -12.34
N LEU A 192 -10.71 38.85 -12.07
CA LEU A 192 -11.01 37.47 -12.40
C LEU A 192 -11.14 37.30 -13.93
N ASP A 193 -11.84 38.23 -14.58
CA ASP A 193 -11.98 38.29 -16.04
C ASP A 193 -10.62 38.47 -16.72
N GLU A 194 -9.75 39.37 -16.22
CA GLU A 194 -8.38 39.54 -16.73
C GLU A 194 -7.58 38.22 -16.68
N ALA A 195 -7.68 37.46 -15.59
CA ALA A 195 -7.01 36.18 -15.44
C ALA A 195 -7.62 35.08 -16.33
N ARG A 196 -8.95 35.04 -16.45
CA ARG A 196 -9.68 34.09 -17.31
C ARG A 196 -9.36 34.32 -18.77
N ASP A 197 -9.46 35.57 -19.24
CA ASP A 197 -9.19 35.94 -20.64
C ASP A 197 -7.72 35.63 -21.03
N ALA A 198 -6.78 35.86 -20.10
CA ALA A 198 -5.38 35.52 -20.32
C ALA A 198 -5.17 34.00 -20.47
N PHE A 199 -5.82 33.21 -19.60
CA PHE A 199 -5.77 31.75 -19.67
C PHE A 199 -6.42 31.22 -20.95
N GLU A 200 -7.65 31.63 -21.26
CA GLU A 200 -8.39 31.17 -22.45
C GLU A 200 -7.66 31.50 -23.76
N ARG A 201 -7.05 32.69 -23.85
CA ARG A 201 -6.22 33.07 -25.02
C ARG A 201 -5.02 32.14 -25.19
N LEU A 202 -4.32 31.82 -24.12
CA LEU A 202 -3.15 30.93 -24.15
C LEU A 202 -3.56 29.48 -24.42
N ASP A 203 -4.65 29.02 -23.84
CA ASP A 203 -5.19 27.67 -24.04
C ASP A 203 -5.62 27.46 -25.50
N LYS A 204 -6.30 28.44 -26.09
CA LYS A 204 -6.66 28.43 -27.50
C LYS A 204 -5.43 28.40 -28.41
N ARG A 205 -4.44 29.28 -28.18
CA ARG A 205 -3.22 29.31 -29.01
C ARG A 205 -2.42 28.02 -28.90
N LYS A 206 -2.36 27.43 -27.71
CA LYS A 206 -1.76 26.11 -27.49
C LYS A 206 -2.47 25.03 -28.30
N ALA A 207 -3.81 24.98 -28.25
CA ALA A 207 -4.60 24.02 -29.03
C ALA A 207 -4.42 24.19 -30.55
N GLU A 208 -4.29 25.44 -31.03
CA GLU A 208 -3.97 25.72 -32.44
C GLU A 208 -2.58 25.18 -32.83
N LEU A 209 -1.55 25.39 -32.00
CA LEU A 209 -0.21 24.87 -32.25
C LEU A 209 -0.16 23.34 -32.21
N ASP A 210 -0.80 22.73 -31.22
CA ASP A 210 -0.90 21.27 -31.11
C ASP A 210 -1.59 20.66 -32.36
N ALA A 211 -2.65 21.30 -32.88
CA ALA A 211 -3.31 20.87 -34.10
C ALA A 211 -2.40 21.00 -35.34
N MET A 212 -1.59 22.06 -35.46
CA MET A 212 -0.64 22.20 -36.57
C MET A 212 0.42 21.09 -36.56
N VAL A 213 0.87 20.66 -35.38
CA VAL A 213 1.80 19.53 -35.22
C VAL A 213 1.14 18.22 -35.62
N ASP A 214 -0.07 17.95 -35.13
CA ASP A 214 -0.81 16.72 -35.41
C ASP A 214 -1.18 16.59 -36.90
N GLU A 215 -1.47 17.70 -37.57
CA GLU A 215 -1.75 17.76 -39.02
C GLU A 215 -0.47 17.72 -39.88
N GLY A 216 0.72 17.81 -39.28
CA GLY A 216 2.00 17.81 -39.98
C GLY A 216 2.21 19.05 -40.86
N THR A 217 1.58 20.17 -40.51
CA THR A 217 1.63 21.43 -41.29
C THR A 217 2.80 22.33 -40.91
N LEU A 218 3.50 22.00 -39.83
CA LEU A 218 4.70 22.70 -39.34
C LEU A 218 5.97 22.21 -40.04
N ALA A 219 6.69 23.13 -40.68
CA ALA A 219 8.04 22.89 -41.20
C ALA A 219 9.05 22.74 -40.05
N GLU A 220 10.19 22.08 -40.28
CA GLU A 220 11.22 21.85 -39.25
C GLU A 220 11.86 23.14 -38.70
N ASP A 221 11.87 24.23 -39.48
CA ASP A 221 12.46 25.53 -39.15
C ASP A 221 11.43 26.60 -38.76
N ALA A 222 10.18 26.19 -38.54
CA ALA A 222 9.09 27.09 -38.23
C ALA A 222 9.25 27.75 -36.84
N PRO A 223 9.11 29.09 -36.72
CA PRO A 223 9.24 29.81 -35.44
C PRO A 223 8.21 29.39 -34.39
N GLU A 224 7.12 28.76 -34.82
CA GLU A 224 6.09 28.17 -33.97
C GLU A 224 6.65 27.07 -33.05
N TRP A 225 7.74 26.38 -33.40
CA TRP A 225 8.42 25.42 -32.51
C TRP A 225 8.99 26.09 -31.26
N ASP A 226 9.63 27.25 -31.42
CA ASP A 226 10.15 28.05 -30.29
C ASP A 226 8.99 28.70 -29.49
N GLU A 227 7.89 29.03 -30.16
CA GLU A 227 6.68 29.58 -29.54
C GLU A 227 6.01 28.57 -28.60
N MET A 228 6.01 27.28 -28.93
CA MET A 228 5.37 26.23 -28.13
C MET A 228 5.91 26.15 -26.69
N ASP A 229 7.23 26.25 -26.50
CA ASP A 229 7.84 26.21 -25.18
C ASP A 229 7.52 27.47 -24.35
N ALA A 230 7.55 28.64 -25.01
CA ALA A 230 7.18 29.90 -24.38
C ALA A 230 5.70 29.91 -23.95
N ILE A 231 4.80 29.46 -24.82
CA ILE A 231 3.37 29.37 -24.54
C ILE A 231 3.07 28.37 -23.45
N LYS A 232 3.76 27.23 -23.42
CA LYS A 232 3.59 26.26 -22.34
C LYS A 232 3.91 26.88 -20.98
N SER A 233 5.03 27.60 -20.86
CA SER A 233 5.40 28.28 -19.60
C SER A 233 4.39 29.35 -19.21
N GLN A 234 3.94 30.17 -20.17
CA GLN A 234 2.96 31.24 -19.93
C GLN A 234 1.60 30.66 -19.53
N TRP A 235 1.18 29.56 -20.17
CA TRP A 235 -0.05 28.85 -19.86
C TRP A 235 -0.03 28.30 -18.43
N GLU A 236 1.08 27.67 -18.01
CA GLU A 236 1.23 27.16 -16.64
C GLU A 236 1.23 28.28 -15.58
N GLU A 237 1.75 29.46 -15.92
CA GLU A 237 1.67 30.64 -15.05
C GLU A 237 0.24 31.21 -14.99
N ALA A 238 -0.44 31.32 -16.13
CA ALA A 238 -1.81 31.78 -16.21
C ALA A 238 -2.80 30.84 -15.48
N ASP A 239 -2.66 29.52 -15.65
CA ASP A 239 -3.46 28.50 -14.95
C ASP A 239 -3.29 28.62 -13.43
N ARG A 240 -2.04 28.73 -12.95
CA ARG A 240 -1.75 28.93 -11.52
C ARG A 240 -2.33 30.23 -11.00
N LYS A 241 -2.21 31.32 -11.76
CA LYS A 241 -2.74 32.62 -11.37
C LYS A 241 -4.27 32.58 -11.26
N LEU A 242 -4.95 32.00 -12.26
CA LEU A 242 -6.40 31.83 -12.25
C LEU A 242 -6.85 30.96 -11.07
N ALA A 243 -6.22 29.80 -10.86
CA ALA A 243 -6.56 28.89 -9.76
C ALA A 243 -6.36 29.52 -8.36
N ASN A 244 -5.31 30.31 -8.18
CA ASN A 244 -5.06 31.03 -6.92
C ASN A 244 -6.08 32.15 -6.70
N LEU A 245 -6.44 32.87 -7.77
CA LEU A 245 -7.39 33.98 -7.71
C LEU A 245 -8.84 33.50 -7.56
N SER A 246 -9.16 32.30 -8.06
CA SER A 246 -10.51 31.75 -8.08
C SER A 246 -10.89 30.91 -6.85
N SER A 247 -10.02 30.80 -5.84
CA SER A 247 -10.31 30.02 -4.63
C SER A 247 -10.77 30.91 -3.47
N VAL A 248 -12.05 30.79 -3.09
CA VAL A 248 -12.61 31.42 -1.90
C VAL A 248 -12.62 30.40 -0.75
N LEU A 249 -11.91 30.71 0.34
CA LEU A 249 -11.76 29.80 1.47
C LEU A 249 -12.78 30.11 2.58
N LEU A 250 -13.34 29.06 3.17
CA LEU A 250 -14.28 29.12 4.29
C LEU A 250 -13.77 28.28 5.45
N TYR A 251 -13.84 28.82 6.67
CA TYR A 251 -13.45 28.12 7.89
C TYR A 251 -14.05 28.81 9.11
N GLY A 252 -14.06 28.14 10.25
CA GLY A 252 -14.34 28.72 11.56
C GLY A 252 -13.39 28.16 12.61
N ASP A 253 -13.53 28.60 13.85
CA ASP A 253 -12.65 28.16 14.93
C ASP A 253 -12.79 26.65 15.18
N GLY A 254 -11.68 25.93 14.98
CA GLY A 254 -11.64 24.47 15.17
C GLY A 254 -12.42 23.67 14.13
N THR A 255 -12.81 24.29 13.01
CA THR A 255 -13.42 23.60 11.87
C THR A 255 -12.37 23.24 10.81
N ASN A 256 -12.86 22.52 9.80
CA ASN A 256 -12.12 22.11 8.62
C ASN A 256 -12.18 23.25 7.58
N TYR A 257 -11.34 23.21 6.52
CA TYR A 257 -11.29 24.27 5.50
C TYR A 257 -12.06 23.84 4.26
N LEU A 258 -12.99 24.67 3.80
CA LEU A 258 -13.72 24.48 2.54
C LEU A 258 -13.24 25.49 1.51
N SER A 259 -13.26 25.12 0.23
CA SER A 259 -12.94 26.04 -0.88
C SER A 259 -14.08 26.04 -1.88
N VAL A 260 -14.45 27.23 -2.34
CA VAL A 260 -15.36 27.46 -3.47
C VAL A 260 -14.54 27.96 -4.64
N ASP A 261 -14.67 27.27 -5.79
CA ASP A 261 -14.13 27.78 -7.04
C ASP A 261 -15.11 28.79 -7.64
N ILE A 262 -14.58 29.96 -8.02
CA ILE A 262 -15.31 31.05 -8.66
C ILE A 262 -14.80 31.32 -10.07
N SER A 263 -13.98 30.45 -10.67
CA SER A 263 -13.36 30.69 -11.98
C SER A 263 -14.37 31.01 -13.10
N ASP A 264 -15.59 30.49 -12.96
CA ASP A 264 -16.70 30.59 -13.89
C ASP A 264 -17.76 31.62 -13.48
N LEU A 265 -17.50 32.46 -12.47
CA LEU A 265 -18.43 33.52 -12.07
C LEU A 265 -18.62 34.51 -13.22
N SER A 266 -19.87 34.91 -13.44
CA SER A 266 -20.28 35.82 -14.50
C SER A 266 -20.96 37.07 -13.93
N PRO A 267 -21.03 38.17 -14.70
CA PRO A 267 -21.76 39.37 -14.31
C PRO A 267 -23.16 39.07 -13.81
N ARG A 268 -23.54 39.69 -12.68
CA ARG A 268 -24.84 39.54 -12.04
C ARG A 268 -25.14 38.17 -11.44
N ALA A 269 -24.20 37.24 -11.48
CA ALA A 269 -24.37 35.95 -10.84
C ALA A 269 -24.42 36.12 -9.31
N LYS A 270 -25.36 35.41 -8.67
CA LYS A 270 -25.34 35.18 -7.23
C LYS A 270 -25.32 33.67 -7.00
N ARG A 271 -24.36 33.17 -6.24
CA ARG A 271 -24.34 31.79 -5.76
C ARG A 271 -24.65 31.74 -4.28
N THR A 272 -25.54 30.84 -3.90
CA THR A 272 -25.96 30.69 -2.51
C THR A 272 -25.55 29.31 -2.02
N TYR A 273 -24.94 29.28 -0.84
CA TYR A 273 -24.44 28.06 -0.23
C TYR A 273 -24.91 27.98 1.21
N ILE A 274 -25.15 26.76 1.66
CA ILE A 274 -25.32 26.46 3.07
C ILE A 274 -24.03 25.83 3.60
N VAL A 275 -23.52 26.39 4.70
CA VAL A 275 -22.43 25.79 5.47
C VAL A 275 -23.03 25.12 6.70
N LEU A 276 -23.06 23.79 6.69
CA LEU A 276 -23.65 22.97 7.73
C LEU A 276 -22.58 22.50 8.71
N PRO A 277 -22.65 22.85 10.01
CA PRO A 277 -21.91 22.13 11.03
C PRO A 277 -22.38 20.67 11.06
N ILE A 278 -21.46 19.74 10.86
CA ILE A 278 -21.75 18.33 10.99
C ILE A 278 -21.70 18.00 12.47
N VAL A 279 -22.87 17.81 13.07
CA VAL A 279 -22.97 17.11 14.33
C VAL A 279 -22.70 15.65 14.01
N VAL A 280 -21.54 15.16 14.42
CA VAL A 280 -21.31 13.73 14.51
C VAL A 280 -22.18 13.23 15.64
N GLU A 281 -23.41 12.85 15.31
CA GLU A 281 -24.12 11.91 16.15
C GLU A 281 -23.22 10.67 16.20
N LYS A 282 -22.54 10.47 17.33
CA LYS A 282 -22.05 9.15 17.72
C LYS A 282 -23.17 8.19 17.35
N GLU A 283 -22.89 7.12 16.61
CA GLU A 283 -23.90 6.10 16.30
C GLU A 283 -24.76 5.91 17.55
N VAL A 284 -25.98 6.42 17.50
CA VAL A 284 -26.91 6.28 18.61
C VAL A 284 -27.41 4.87 18.43
N PHE A 285 -26.61 3.93 18.91
CA PHE A 285 -26.99 2.55 18.93
C PHE A 285 -28.30 2.48 19.70
N THR A 286 -29.38 2.16 18.99
CA THR A 286 -30.71 2.03 19.57
C THR A 286 -30.76 0.91 20.62
N THR A 287 -29.75 0.03 20.62
CA THR A 287 -29.59 -1.11 21.51
C THR A 287 -28.12 -1.29 21.93
N GLN A 288 -27.87 -1.80 23.14
CA GLN A 288 -26.52 -2.11 23.62
C GLN A 288 -25.88 -3.25 22.81
N CYS A 289 -26.69 -4.17 22.26
CA CYS A 289 -26.25 -5.25 21.40
C CYS A 289 -25.57 -4.70 20.13
N SER A 290 -26.18 -3.72 19.46
CA SER A 290 -25.60 -3.08 18.28
C SER A 290 -24.26 -2.39 18.58
N ALA A 291 -24.17 -1.69 19.73
CA ALA A 291 -22.93 -1.01 20.15
C ALA A 291 -21.77 -1.99 20.37
N LEU A 292 -22.07 -3.12 21.01
CA LEU A 292 -21.08 -4.18 21.29
C LEU A 292 -20.70 -4.96 20.03
N MET A 293 -21.61 -5.08 19.06
CA MET A 293 -21.34 -5.67 17.75
C MET A 293 -20.38 -4.82 16.93
N ASP A 294 -20.58 -3.49 16.90
CA ASP A 294 -19.68 -2.58 16.20
C ASP A 294 -18.29 -2.55 16.87
N GLU A 295 -18.23 -2.43 18.20
CA GLU A 295 -16.96 -2.50 18.94
C GLU A 295 -16.24 -3.84 18.71
N GLY A 296 -16.97 -4.95 18.64
CA GLY A 296 -16.43 -6.26 18.28
C GLY A 296 -15.81 -6.26 16.88
N GLY A 297 -16.50 -5.68 15.89
CA GLY A 297 -16.02 -5.57 14.51
C GLY A 297 -14.76 -4.70 14.41
N ARG A 298 -14.76 -3.57 15.13
CA ARG A 298 -13.62 -2.66 15.23
C ARG A 298 -12.40 -3.37 15.82
N LEU A 299 -12.55 -4.07 16.95
CA LEU A 299 -11.49 -4.83 17.60
C LEU A 299 -10.98 -5.99 16.73
N PHE A 300 -11.86 -6.64 15.96
CA PHE A 300 -11.51 -7.70 15.01
C PHE A 300 -10.62 -7.14 13.89
N GLY A 301 -10.99 -6.01 13.29
CA GLY A 301 -10.18 -5.30 12.30
C GLY A 301 -8.80 -4.91 12.84
N MET A 302 -8.71 -4.53 14.12
CA MET A 302 -7.44 -4.27 14.81
C MET A 302 -6.62 -5.54 15.15
N ARG A 303 -7.07 -6.73 14.73
CA ARG A 303 -6.49 -8.05 15.07
C ARG A 303 -6.50 -8.36 16.57
N LYS A 304 -7.34 -7.68 17.36
CA LYS A 304 -7.52 -7.94 18.80
C LYS A 304 -8.58 -9.01 19.02
N TYR A 305 -8.37 -10.19 18.44
CA TYR A 305 -9.39 -11.25 18.35
C TYR A 305 -10.00 -11.68 19.68
N LYS A 306 -9.22 -11.73 20.77
CA LYS A 306 -9.75 -12.04 22.11
C LYS A 306 -10.69 -10.95 22.64
N ALA A 307 -10.30 -9.68 22.48
CA ALA A 307 -11.13 -8.55 22.92
C ALA A 307 -12.39 -8.42 22.04
N ALA A 308 -12.28 -8.69 20.74
CA ALA A 308 -13.41 -8.75 19.82
C ALA A 308 -14.41 -9.84 20.23
N ARG A 309 -13.91 -11.05 20.54
CA ARG A 309 -14.72 -12.15 21.07
C ARG A 309 -15.46 -11.78 22.35
N GLU A 310 -14.77 -11.15 23.30
CA GLU A 310 -15.39 -10.67 24.55
C GLU A 310 -16.48 -9.62 24.31
N ALA A 311 -16.33 -8.74 23.30
CA ALA A 311 -17.35 -7.78 22.92
C ALA A 311 -18.59 -8.48 22.33
N TYR A 312 -18.40 -9.46 21.45
CA TYR A 312 -19.48 -10.27 20.89
C TYR A 312 -20.20 -11.14 21.93
N ASP A 313 -19.46 -11.73 22.89
CA ASP A 313 -20.07 -12.44 24.01
C ASP A 313 -20.92 -11.50 24.87
N LYS A 314 -20.46 -10.28 25.12
CA LYS A 314 -21.26 -9.29 25.84
C LYS A 314 -22.52 -8.93 25.05
N ALA A 315 -22.44 -8.84 23.72
CA ALA A 315 -23.60 -8.57 22.87
C ALA A 315 -24.69 -9.66 23.02
N LEU A 316 -24.31 -10.94 23.10
CA LEU A 316 -25.24 -12.07 23.36
C LEU A 316 -25.95 -11.97 24.72
N ASN A 317 -25.31 -11.34 25.70
CA ASN A 317 -25.77 -11.32 27.09
C ASN A 317 -26.48 -10.00 27.48
N THR A 318 -26.81 -9.14 26.51
CA THR A 318 -27.51 -7.86 26.76
C THR A 318 -28.97 -8.04 27.19
N GLY A 319 -29.60 -9.18 26.85
CA GLY A 319 -31.00 -9.47 27.18
C GLY A 319 -32.02 -8.70 26.33
N GLU A 320 -31.58 -8.01 25.28
CA GLU A 320 -32.44 -7.23 24.37
C GLU A 320 -33.14 -8.15 23.35
N SER A 321 -34.36 -7.77 22.90
CA SER A 321 -35.15 -8.58 21.96
C SER A 321 -34.47 -8.78 20.61
N VAL A 322 -33.61 -7.83 20.19
CA VAL A 322 -32.83 -7.92 18.94
C VAL A 322 -31.80 -9.06 18.97
N VAL A 323 -31.41 -9.53 20.18
CA VAL A 323 -30.42 -10.61 20.34
C VAL A 323 -30.91 -11.91 19.73
N SER A 324 -32.21 -12.26 19.85
CA SER A 324 -32.72 -13.52 19.28
C SER A 324 -32.63 -13.57 17.76
N GLU A 325 -32.72 -12.41 17.09
CA GLU A 325 -32.58 -12.31 15.63
C GLU A 325 -31.11 -12.30 15.20
N MET A 326 -30.24 -11.66 15.99
CA MET A 326 -28.82 -11.53 15.70
C MET A 326 -27.96 -12.70 16.20
N GLN A 327 -28.49 -13.59 17.05
CA GLN A 327 -27.75 -14.69 17.68
C GLN A 327 -26.90 -15.52 16.70
N PRO A 328 -27.40 -15.93 15.50
CA PRO A 328 -26.58 -16.66 14.54
C PRO A 328 -25.38 -15.86 14.02
N VAL A 329 -25.56 -14.55 13.82
CA VAL A 329 -24.51 -13.63 13.33
C VAL A 329 -23.45 -13.42 14.42
N ILE A 330 -23.88 -13.15 15.66
CA ILE A 330 -22.97 -12.95 16.79
C ILE A 330 -22.17 -14.23 17.06
N GLN A 331 -22.82 -15.40 17.00
CA GLN A 331 -22.13 -16.68 17.19
C GLN A 331 -21.14 -16.97 16.06
N SER A 332 -21.47 -16.65 14.82
CA SER A 332 -20.54 -16.75 13.69
C SER A 332 -19.31 -15.86 13.88
N ALA A 333 -19.52 -14.62 14.35
CA ALA A 333 -18.44 -13.67 14.64
C ALA A 333 -17.53 -14.16 15.79
N ILE A 334 -18.11 -14.75 16.84
CA ILE A 334 -17.35 -15.40 17.94
C ILE A 334 -16.50 -16.55 17.39
N ASN A 335 -17.10 -17.45 16.60
CA ASN A 335 -16.40 -18.60 16.02
C ASN A 335 -15.24 -18.16 15.11
N LEU A 336 -15.42 -17.07 14.36
CA LEU A 336 -14.38 -16.47 13.55
C LEU A 336 -13.26 -15.88 14.42
N CYS A 337 -13.60 -15.19 15.52
CA CYS A 337 -12.61 -14.70 16.48
C CYS A 337 -11.80 -15.82 17.11
N ASP A 338 -12.45 -16.91 17.53
CA ASP A 338 -11.78 -18.08 18.13
C ASP A 338 -10.83 -18.75 17.14
N SER A 339 -11.26 -18.90 15.88
CA SER A 339 -10.43 -19.42 14.79
C SER A 339 -9.20 -18.53 14.55
N CYS A 340 -9.39 -17.22 14.40
CA CYS A 340 -8.30 -16.26 14.22
C CYS A 340 -7.35 -16.23 15.42
N ALA A 341 -7.86 -16.25 16.65
CA ALA A 341 -7.02 -16.28 17.85
C ALA A 341 -6.16 -17.55 17.92
N LEU A 342 -6.71 -18.70 17.52
CA LEU A 342 -5.98 -19.96 17.46
C LEU A 342 -4.86 -19.91 16.41
N TYR A 343 -5.17 -19.51 15.18
CA TYR A 343 -4.17 -19.45 14.12
C TYR A 343 -3.06 -18.44 14.42
N ASP A 344 -3.39 -17.30 15.04
CA ASP A 344 -2.40 -16.30 15.44
C ASP A 344 -1.46 -16.85 16.53
N LEU A 345 -2.00 -17.56 17.52
CA LEU A 345 -1.20 -18.24 18.53
C LEU A 345 -0.30 -19.32 17.94
N LEU A 346 -0.80 -20.13 17.00
CA LEU A 346 -0.04 -21.19 16.36
C LEU A 346 1.09 -20.62 15.46
N ALA A 347 0.80 -19.55 14.71
CA ALA A 347 1.81 -18.82 13.95
C ALA A 347 2.90 -18.26 14.87
N PHE A 348 2.51 -17.62 15.97
CA PHE A 348 3.44 -17.10 16.97
C PHE A 348 4.32 -18.19 17.59
N ARG A 349 3.74 -19.35 17.95
CA ARG A 349 4.50 -20.50 18.47
C ARG A 349 5.52 -21.03 17.47
N SER A 350 5.17 -21.06 16.18
CA SER A 350 6.10 -21.42 15.11
C SER A 350 7.30 -20.45 15.05
N PHE A 351 7.06 -19.14 15.12
CA PHE A 351 8.13 -18.14 15.18
C PHE A 351 9.03 -18.33 16.42
N GLN A 352 8.42 -18.52 17.59
CA GLN A 352 9.18 -18.75 18.83
C GLN A 352 10.05 -20.00 18.75
N LYS A 353 9.55 -21.10 18.16
CA LYS A 353 10.34 -22.32 17.98
C LYS A 353 11.50 -22.12 17.02
N ILE A 354 11.29 -21.41 15.90
CA ILE A 354 12.39 -21.06 14.98
C ILE A 354 13.47 -20.24 15.72
N ALA A 355 13.07 -19.23 16.48
CA ALA A 355 14.01 -18.40 17.25
C ALA A 355 14.76 -19.19 18.33
N ALA A 356 14.06 -20.07 19.05
CA ALA A 356 14.65 -20.92 20.08
C ALA A 356 15.67 -21.90 19.49
N LEU A 357 15.34 -22.55 18.37
CA LEU A 357 16.24 -23.46 17.67
C LEU A 357 17.53 -22.74 17.23
N LYS A 358 17.40 -21.54 16.66
CA LYS A 358 18.55 -20.70 16.27
C LYS A 358 19.44 -20.36 17.47
N LYS A 359 18.86 -19.98 18.60
CA LYS A 359 19.60 -19.59 19.81
C LYS A 359 20.34 -20.75 20.48
N GLN A 360 19.81 -21.97 20.39
CA GLN A 360 20.40 -23.16 21.03
C GLN A 360 21.55 -23.77 20.22
N GLY A 361 21.85 -23.29 19.01
CA GLY A 361 22.91 -23.81 18.15
C GLY A 361 22.68 -25.25 17.65
N LYS A 362 21.51 -25.84 17.95
CA LYS A 362 21.09 -27.20 17.56
C LYS A 362 20.03 -27.21 16.46
N ALA A 363 19.75 -26.06 15.85
CA ALA A 363 18.75 -25.95 14.78
C ALA A 363 19.11 -26.86 13.61
N THR A 364 18.38 -27.96 13.43
CA THR A 364 18.46 -28.68 12.16
C THR A 364 17.69 -27.90 11.10
N GLN A 365 18.20 -27.87 9.87
CA GLN A 365 17.54 -27.18 8.76
C GLN A 365 16.12 -27.71 8.48
N ALA A 366 15.87 -28.99 8.81
CA ALA A 366 14.58 -29.64 8.71
C ALA A 366 13.57 -29.10 9.73
N GLU A 367 13.95 -28.96 11.00
CA GLU A 367 13.06 -28.42 12.05
C GLU A 367 12.68 -26.97 11.76
N VAL A 368 13.65 -26.14 11.39
CA VAL A 368 13.39 -24.74 11.01
C VAL A 368 12.47 -24.67 9.79
N SER A 369 12.57 -25.62 8.85
CA SER A 369 11.64 -25.72 7.72
C SER A 369 10.21 -25.93 8.15
N ASN A 370 10.00 -26.94 8.99
CA ASN A 370 8.67 -27.40 9.33
C ASN A 370 7.92 -26.29 10.05
N TYR A 371 8.56 -25.65 11.04
CA TYR A 371 7.96 -24.53 11.74
C TYR A 371 7.72 -23.31 10.82
N ALA A 372 8.62 -23.03 9.87
CA ALA A 372 8.40 -21.93 8.92
C ALA A 372 7.22 -22.23 7.98
N SER A 373 7.12 -23.44 7.44
CA SER A 373 6.00 -23.87 6.59
C SER A 373 4.67 -23.88 7.35
N TYR A 374 4.64 -24.35 8.60
CA TYR A 374 3.45 -24.26 9.45
C TYR A 374 3.06 -22.82 9.73
N GLY A 375 4.04 -21.96 10.06
CA GLY A 375 3.82 -20.52 10.24
C GLY A 375 3.19 -19.88 9.00
N ILE A 376 3.68 -20.19 7.80
CA ILE A 376 3.10 -19.71 6.53
C ILE A 376 1.65 -20.16 6.39
N ALA A 377 1.37 -21.45 6.60
CA ALA A 377 0.01 -21.99 6.47
C ALA A 377 -0.99 -21.31 7.43
N TYR A 378 -0.60 -21.12 8.70
CA TYR A 378 -1.45 -20.43 9.67
C TYR A 378 -1.67 -18.95 9.32
N LEU A 379 -0.65 -18.25 8.85
CA LEU A 379 -0.78 -16.86 8.40
C LEU A 379 -1.64 -16.72 7.14
N GLN A 380 -1.62 -17.71 6.25
CA GLN A 380 -2.50 -17.73 5.07
C GLN A 380 -3.96 -17.91 5.47
N GLN A 381 -4.25 -18.75 6.45
CA GLN A 381 -5.60 -18.88 7.01
C GLN A 381 -6.06 -17.58 7.67
N LEU A 382 -5.19 -16.92 8.45
CA LEU A 382 -5.49 -15.60 9.02
C LEU A 382 -5.80 -14.55 7.96
N TYR A 383 -5.01 -14.52 6.88
CA TYR A 383 -5.24 -13.61 5.77
C TYR A 383 -6.57 -13.88 5.06
N GLN A 384 -7.00 -15.13 4.96
CA GLN A 384 -8.29 -15.48 4.39
C GLN A 384 -9.46 -14.98 5.27
N PHE A 385 -9.32 -15.04 6.59
CA PHE A 385 -10.36 -14.59 7.52
C PHE A 385 -10.35 -13.07 7.77
N ASN A 386 -9.17 -12.45 7.73
CA ASN A 386 -8.97 -11.02 7.93
C ASN A 386 -7.84 -10.52 7.02
N PRO A 387 -8.17 -10.13 5.76
CA PRO A 387 -7.17 -9.69 4.79
C PRO A 387 -6.42 -8.44 5.26
N ASP A 388 -5.13 -8.60 5.56
CA ASP A 388 -4.26 -7.51 5.99
C ASP A 388 -2.80 -7.78 5.57
N ASP A 389 -2.13 -6.76 5.05
CA ASP A 389 -0.72 -6.77 4.62
C ASP A 389 0.24 -7.21 5.74
N TYR A 390 -0.15 -7.03 7.01
CA TYR A 390 0.55 -7.53 8.18
C TYR A 390 0.88 -9.02 8.07
N TYR A 391 -0.06 -9.82 7.54
CA TYR A 391 0.11 -11.27 7.36
C TYR A 391 0.98 -11.57 6.15
N LEU A 392 0.77 -10.86 5.02
CA LEU A 392 1.54 -11.05 3.79
C LEU A 392 3.04 -10.81 4.00
N LYS A 393 3.41 -9.71 4.68
CA LYS A 393 4.82 -9.38 4.98
C LYS A 393 5.51 -10.47 5.81
N ARG A 394 4.79 -11.12 6.73
CA ARG A 394 5.32 -12.22 7.55
C ARG A 394 5.43 -13.52 6.78
N ILE A 395 4.47 -13.81 5.91
CA ILE A 395 4.54 -14.94 4.98
C ILE A 395 5.78 -14.79 4.10
N GLU A 396 6.00 -13.62 3.52
CA GLU A 396 7.16 -13.31 2.70
C GLU A 396 8.47 -13.48 3.48
N SER A 397 8.53 -12.95 4.71
CA SER A 397 9.71 -13.12 5.57
C SER A 397 10.04 -14.60 5.85
N LEU A 398 9.02 -15.44 6.08
CA LEU A 398 9.20 -16.88 6.27
C LEU A 398 9.58 -17.60 4.98
N LYS A 399 9.05 -17.19 3.83
CA LYS A 399 9.43 -17.72 2.52
C LYS A 399 10.89 -17.40 2.20
N ASN A 400 11.32 -16.15 2.38
CA ASN A 400 12.71 -15.73 2.21
C ASN A 400 13.64 -16.54 3.12
N LEU A 401 13.23 -16.77 4.38
CA LEU A 401 13.98 -17.64 5.29
C LEU A 401 14.10 -19.09 4.78
N LEU A 402 13.10 -19.62 4.07
CA LEU A 402 13.17 -20.94 3.45
C LEU A 402 14.04 -20.95 2.20
N ASP A 403 13.98 -19.90 1.39
CA ASP A 403 14.71 -19.76 0.13
C ASP A 403 16.21 -19.53 0.37
N ASP A 404 16.57 -18.82 1.44
CA ASP A 404 17.96 -18.64 1.87
C ASP A 404 18.59 -19.92 2.44
N MET A 405 17.81 -20.99 2.64
CA MET A 405 18.34 -22.27 3.12
C MET A 405 18.83 -23.13 1.95
N LYS A 406 20.14 -23.36 1.94
CA LYS A 406 20.83 -24.25 0.99
C LYS A 406 20.16 -25.64 0.91
N LEU A 407 20.14 -26.21 -0.28
CA LEU A 407 19.71 -27.58 -0.53
C LEU A 407 20.88 -28.53 -0.29
N GLN A 408 20.74 -29.47 0.64
CA GLN A 408 21.71 -30.54 0.84
C GLN A 408 21.37 -31.74 -0.03
N VAL A 409 22.36 -32.25 -0.77
CA VAL A 409 22.22 -33.48 -1.55
C VAL A 409 23.27 -34.48 -1.11
N LYS A 410 22.80 -35.64 -0.64
CA LYS A 410 23.63 -36.79 -0.30
C LYS A 410 23.66 -37.75 -1.49
N PHE A 411 24.85 -38.01 -2.00
CA PHE A 411 25.10 -39.01 -3.02
C PHE A 411 25.67 -40.28 -2.39
N THR A 412 25.17 -41.42 -2.85
CA THR A 412 25.77 -42.73 -2.56
C THR A 412 26.16 -43.37 -3.89
N PHE A 413 27.45 -43.56 -4.11
CA PHE A 413 28.03 -44.12 -5.33
C PHE A 413 28.26 -45.61 -5.15
N VAL A 414 27.67 -46.42 -6.03
CA VAL A 414 27.80 -47.88 -6.02
C VAL A 414 28.07 -48.41 -7.43
N GLU A 415 28.82 -49.50 -7.49
CA GLU A 415 29.01 -50.25 -8.73
C GLU A 415 27.68 -50.86 -9.17
N TRP A 416 27.45 -50.85 -10.48
CA TRP A 416 26.32 -51.54 -11.08
C TRP A 416 26.81 -52.77 -11.83
N LEU A 417 26.60 -53.94 -11.20
CA LEU A 417 26.82 -55.25 -11.80
C LEU A 417 25.56 -55.64 -12.58
N THR A 418 25.68 -56.52 -13.57
CA THR A 418 24.65 -56.85 -14.56
C THR A 418 23.24 -57.09 -13.99
N LEU A 419 23.13 -57.58 -12.74
CA LEU A 419 21.86 -57.81 -12.04
C LEU A 419 21.85 -57.37 -10.55
N SER A 420 22.90 -56.72 -10.04
CA SER A 420 23.01 -56.35 -8.61
C SER A 420 23.88 -55.11 -8.37
N GLU A 421 23.71 -54.49 -7.20
CA GLU A 421 24.62 -53.45 -6.73
C GLU A 421 25.90 -54.09 -6.19
N GLY A 422 27.06 -53.57 -6.62
CA GLY A 422 28.39 -53.99 -6.16
C GLY A 422 28.91 -53.09 -5.03
N ASN A 423 30.23 -52.91 -4.98
CA ASN A 423 30.85 -52.20 -3.87
C ASN A 423 30.63 -50.67 -3.93
N PRO A 424 30.74 -49.96 -2.79
CA PRO A 424 30.78 -48.50 -2.80
C PRO A 424 32.00 -47.98 -3.58
N ILE A 425 31.83 -46.86 -4.31
CA ILE A 425 32.88 -46.28 -5.14
C ILE A 425 33.49 -45.04 -4.48
N PRO A 426 34.73 -45.10 -3.98
CA PRO A 426 35.38 -43.96 -3.34
C PRO A 426 36.07 -43.02 -4.32
N GLY A 427 36.16 -41.74 -3.94
CA GLY A 427 36.90 -40.72 -4.69
C GLY A 427 36.21 -40.22 -5.97
N VAL A 428 34.90 -40.42 -6.11
CA VAL A 428 34.11 -39.85 -7.21
C VAL A 428 33.96 -38.36 -6.98
N GLU A 429 34.47 -37.55 -7.89
CA GLU A 429 34.33 -36.10 -7.89
C GLU A 429 32.95 -35.69 -8.40
N ILE A 430 32.37 -34.67 -7.76
CA ILE A 430 31.07 -34.11 -8.10
C ILE A 430 31.28 -32.71 -8.65
N TRP A 431 30.82 -32.50 -9.87
CA TRP A 431 30.96 -31.24 -10.59
C TRP A 431 29.58 -30.69 -10.96
N THR A 432 29.30 -29.43 -10.63
CA THR A 432 28.11 -28.73 -11.11
C THR A 432 28.38 -28.07 -12.44
N TYR A 433 27.42 -28.14 -13.36
CA TYR A 433 27.46 -27.48 -14.66
C TYR A 433 26.38 -26.39 -14.75
N ARG A 434 26.76 -25.18 -15.17
CA ARG A 434 25.90 -23.98 -15.22
C ARG A 434 25.78 -23.36 -16.62
N GLY A 435 26.24 -24.05 -17.66
CA GLY A 435 26.12 -23.56 -19.04
C GLY A 435 24.70 -23.63 -19.59
N PHE A 436 24.47 -22.91 -20.69
CA PHE A 436 23.15 -22.70 -21.29
C PHE A 436 22.64 -23.88 -22.15
N GLY A 437 23.48 -24.85 -22.51
CA GLY A 437 23.11 -26.01 -23.35
C GLY A 437 23.11 -27.35 -22.60
N GLN A 438 22.18 -28.26 -22.92
CA GLN A 438 22.20 -29.63 -22.40
C GLN A 438 23.41 -30.40 -22.96
N ILE A 439 24.16 -31.09 -22.08
CA ILE A 439 25.31 -31.90 -22.49
C ILE A 439 24.93 -33.38 -22.53
N SER A 440 25.33 -34.09 -23.58
CA SER A 440 25.17 -35.54 -23.68
C SER A 440 26.25 -36.28 -22.88
N SER A 441 25.90 -37.41 -22.26
CA SER A 441 26.88 -38.32 -21.63
C SER A 441 27.95 -38.84 -22.60
N SER A 442 27.68 -38.83 -23.92
CA SER A 442 28.65 -39.18 -24.97
C SER A 442 29.81 -38.17 -25.11
N THR A 443 29.56 -36.91 -24.73
CA THR A 443 30.55 -35.82 -24.69
C THR A 443 31.68 -36.10 -23.70
N PHE A 444 31.39 -36.89 -22.65
CA PHE A 444 32.32 -37.28 -21.58
C PHE A 444 32.84 -38.72 -21.72
N SER A 445 32.92 -39.22 -22.95
CA SER A 445 33.35 -40.60 -23.27
C SER A 445 34.75 -40.98 -22.78
N SER A 446 35.60 -40.00 -22.43
CA SER A 446 36.89 -40.25 -21.77
C SER A 446 37.31 -39.07 -20.89
N ASP A 447 38.15 -39.35 -19.90
CA ASP A 447 38.72 -38.34 -19.01
C ASP A 447 39.49 -37.23 -19.77
N LYS A 448 40.22 -37.64 -20.81
CA LYS A 448 40.95 -36.73 -21.71
C LYS A 448 40.04 -35.71 -22.39
N LYS A 449 38.82 -36.12 -22.80
CA LYS A 449 37.83 -35.21 -23.40
C LYS A 449 37.27 -34.23 -22.36
N PHE A 450 36.97 -34.72 -21.16
CA PHE A 450 36.50 -33.87 -20.07
C PHE A 450 37.54 -32.81 -19.68
N ARG A 451 38.81 -33.20 -19.51
CA ARG A 451 39.91 -32.25 -19.24
C ARG A 451 40.08 -31.19 -20.33
N ARG A 452 39.88 -31.55 -21.61
CA ARG A 452 39.89 -30.59 -22.73
C ARG A 452 38.73 -29.61 -22.64
N MET A 453 37.55 -30.08 -22.24
CA MET A 453 36.38 -29.23 -22.03
C MET A 453 36.56 -28.26 -20.85
N LEU A 454 37.12 -28.72 -19.72
CA LEU A 454 37.48 -27.85 -18.60
C LEU A 454 38.47 -26.74 -19.01
N LYS A 455 39.40 -27.00 -19.95
CA LYS A 455 40.30 -25.97 -20.46
C LYS A 455 39.62 -24.92 -21.32
N ASN A 456 38.59 -25.31 -22.08
CA ASN A 456 37.91 -24.43 -23.04
C ASN A 456 36.72 -23.68 -22.43
N GLU A 457 35.97 -24.35 -21.54
CA GLU A 457 34.69 -23.89 -20.98
C GLU A 457 34.66 -24.03 -19.45
N GLY A 458 35.82 -24.02 -18.79
CA GLY A 458 35.95 -24.30 -17.36
C GLY A 458 35.12 -23.40 -16.44
N TYR A 459 34.80 -22.18 -16.86
CA TYR A 459 33.94 -21.26 -16.12
C TYR A 459 32.50 -21.79 -15.93
N ASN A 460 32.06 -22.74 -16.77
CA ASN A 460 30.75 -23.39 -16.64
C ASN A 460 30.74 -24.55 -15.62
N PHE A 461 31.91 -24.98 -15.14
CA PHE A 461 32.05 -26.17 -14.29
C PHE A 461 32.68 -25.82 -12.94
N GLN A 462 32.14 -26.38 -11.87
CA GLN A 462 32.69 -26.20 -10.52
C GLN A 462 32.67 -27.53 -9.77
N GLN A 463 33.81 -27.94 -9.23
CA GLN A 463 33.86 -29.10 -8.33
C GLN A 463 33.29 -28.69 -6.98
N VAL A 464 32.30 -29.45 -6.50
CA VAL A 464 31.54 -29.14 -5.27
C VAL A 464 31.67 -30.23 -4.21
N GLY A 465 32.28 -31.37 -4.54
CA GLY A 465 32.50 -32.44 -3.57
C GLY A 465 33.25 -33.64 -4.13
N GLN A 466 33.54 -34.59 -3.25
CA GLN A 466 34.15 -35.87 -3.58
C GLN A 466 33.65 -36.96 -2.62
N SER A 467 33.45 -38.19 -3.11
CA SER A 467 33.02 -39.30 -2.25
C SER A 467 34.14 -39.84 -1.35
N GLY A 468 33.78 -40.14 -0.11
CA GLY A 468 34.66 -40.77 0.88
C GLY A 468 34.90 -42.26 0.61
N ALA A 469 35.60 -42.93 1.54
CA ALA A 469 35.91 -44.36 1.45
C ALA A 469 34.66 -45.27 1.42
N ASP A 470 33.55 -44.79 1.97
CA ASP A 470 32.24 -45.43 2.00
C ASP A 470 31.39 -45.17 0.74
N GLY A 471 31.94 -44.46 -0.25
CA GLY A 471 31.24 -44.05 -1.46
C GLY A 471 30.16 -43.00 -1.22
N ILE A 472 30.20 -42.26 -0.11
CA ILE A 472 29.24 -41.21 0.23
C ILE A 472 29.85 -39.82 0.02
N ALA A 473 29.06 -38.91 -0.55
CA ALA A 473 29.37 -37.49 -0.60
C ALA A 473 28.15 -36.67 -0.20
N GLU A 474 28.33 -35.58 0.54
CA GLU A 474 27.30 -34.60 0.81
C GLU A 474 27.72 -33.24 0.25
N ILE A 475 26.85 -32.62 -0.55
CA ILE A 475 27.10 -31.29 -1.13
C ILE A 475 25.97 -30.33 -0.75
N GLU A 476 26.26 -29.03 -0.78
CA GLU A 476 25.27 -27.97 -0.61
C GLU A 476 25.10 -27.19 -1.91
N LEU A 477 23.85 -27.02 -2.34
CA LEU A 477 23.48 -26.22 -3.50
C LEU A 477 22.68 -25.00 -3.07
N ASP A 478 22.95 -23.86 -3.69
CA ASP A 478 22.16 -22.65 -3.50
C ASP A 478 20.89 -22.73 -4.35
N ARG A 479 19.72 -22.55 -3.73
CA ARG A 479 18.42 -22.58 -4.41
C ARG A 479 18.22 -21.41 -5.36
N LYS A 480 18.86 -20.27 -5.09
CA LYS A 480 18.82 -19.07 -5.94
C LYS A 480 19.71 -19.20 -7.17
N SER A 481 20.59 -20.21 -7.20
CA SER A 481 21.59 -20.40 -8.24
C SER A 481 21.84 -21.89 -8.49
N LEU A 482 20.75 -22.62 -8.81
CA LEU A 482 20.82 -24.05 -9.08
C LEU A 482 21.54 -24.33 -10.41
N PRO A 483 22.38 -25.39 -10.48
CA PRO A 483 23.05 -25.76 -11.72
C PRO A 483 22.11 -26.41 -12.73
N THR A 484 22.44 -26.31 -14.02
CA THR A 484 21.75 -26.99 -15.12
C THR A 484 21.84 -28.52 -14.98
N GLY A 485 22.97 -29.03 -14.48
CA GLY A 485 23.16 -30.45 -14.21
C GLY A 485 24.39 -30.75 -13.36
N ILE A 486 24.55 -32.02 -13.02
CA ILE A 486 25.64 -32.53 -12.18
C ILE A 486 26.38 -33.63 -12.92
N LEU A 487 27.71 -33.59 -12.86
CA LEU A 487 28.60 -34.61 -13.37
C LEU A 487 29.24 -35.38 -12.22
N PHE A 488 29.39 -36.68 -12.40
CA PHE A 488 30.05 -37.60 -11.50
C PHE A 488 31.26 -38.19 -12.22
N ARG A 489 32.46 -37.78 -11.80
CA ARG A 489 33.74 -38.18 -12.40
C ARG A 489 34.45 -39.15 -11.45
N PRO A 490 34.59 -40.44 -11.81
CA PRO A 490 35.32 -41.39 -10.99
C PRO A 490 36.84 -41.15 -11.14
N LYS A 491 37.67 -41.81 -10.33
CA LYS A 491 39.13 -41.64 -10.38
C LYS A 491 39.69 -41.94 -11.77
N GLU A 492 40.76 -41.24 -12.14
CA GLU A 492 41.58 -41.59 -13.30
C GLU A 492 41.97 -43.07 -13.19
N ASP A 493 41.65 -43.85 -14.22
CA ASP A 493 41.92 -45.29 -14.36
C ASP A 493 40.94 -46.28 -13.69
N SER A 494 39.81 -45.80 -13.18
CA SER A 494 38.85 -46.63 -12.43
C SER A 494 37.96 -47.57 -13.26
N GLY A 495 38.05 -47.55 -14.60
CA GLY A 495 37.22 -48.38 -15.49
C GLY A 495 35.73 -47.97 -15.56
N GLN A 496 35.25 -47.13 -14.63
CA GLN A 496 33.92 -46.54 -14.66
C GLN A 496 33.85 -45.31 -15.58
N LYS A 497 32.69 -45.07 -16.18
CA LYS A 497 32.44 -43.92 -17.06
C LYS A 497 31.96 -42.70 -16.27
N ILE A 498 32.29 -41.50 -16.78
CA ILE A 498 31.72 -40.23 -16.30
C ILE A 498 30.22 -40.23 -16.60
N VAL A 499 29.42 -39.82 -15.60
CA VAL A 499 27.96 -39.71 -15.73
C VAL A 499 27.55 -38.26 -15.60
N TYR A 500 26.75 -37.76 -16.54
CA TYR A 500 26.07 -36.47 -16.43
C TYR A 500 24.58 -36.72 -16.18
N MET A 501 23.99 -35.90 -15.30
CA MET A 501 22.55 -35.92 -15.04
C MET A 501 22.02 -34.48 -14.97
N PRO A 502 20.98 -34.14 -15.77
CA PRO A 502 20.26 -32.87 -15.61
C PRO A 502 19.70 -32.74 -14.19
N LEU A 503 19.73 -31.53 -13.63
CA LEU A 503 19.27 -31.33 -12.26
C LEU A 503 17.79 -31.70 -12.09
N GLU A 504 16.96 -31.40 -13.08
CA GLU A 504 15.54 -31.75 -13.08
C GLU A 504 15.32 -33.27 -12.96
N GLU A 505 16.09 -34.06 -13.72
CA GLU A 505 16.03 -35.52 -13.67
C GLU A 505 16.51 -36.06 -12.32
N LEU A 506 17.61 -35.51 -11.81
CA LEU A 506 18.14 -35.86 -10.48
C LEU A 506 17.10 -35.61 -9.40
N MET A 507 16.44 -34.46 -9.44
CA MET A 507 15.41 -34.08 -8.47
C MET A 507 14.17 -34.98 -8.53
N ARG A 508 13.79 -35.42 -9.74
CA ARG A 508 12.68 -36.36 -9.95
C ARG A 508 12.97 -37.73 -9.34
N GLN A 509 14.21 -38.20 -9.45
CA GLN A 509 14.60 -39.53 -8.97
C GLN A 509 15.07 -39.55 -7.50
N ALA A 510 15.48 -38.40 -6.96
CA ALA A 510 15.99 -38.30 -5.60
C ALA A 510 14.89 -38.46 -4.54
N ARG A 511 15.19 -39.27 -3.52
CA ARG A 511 14.33 -39.49 -2.36
C ARG A 511 14.68 -38.49 -1.25
N GLY A 512 13.75 -38.28 -0.32
CA GLY A 512 13.96 -37.38 0.81
C GLY A 512 13.17 -36.08 0.71
N THR A 513 13.48 -35.14 1.60
CA THR A 513 12.67 -33.94 1.84
C THR A 513 12.99 -32.82 0.84
N TYR A 514 12.24 -31.72 0.90
CA TYR A 514 12.55 -30.51 0.14
C TYR A 514 13.98 -30.01 0.40
N LYS A 515 14.57 -30.28 1.58
CA LYS A 515 15.89 -29.75 2.01
C LYS A 515 17.05 -30.73 1.96
N LYS A 516 16.81 -32.02 2.21
CA LYS A 516 17.84 -33.06 2.08
C LYS A 516 17.37 -34.10 1.09
N LYS A 517 18.02 -34.10 -0.08
CA LYS A 517 17.80 -35.10 -1.11
C LYS A 517 18.87 -36.17 -1.01
N GLN A 518 18.46 -37.41 -1.24
CA GLN A 518 19.34 -38.56 -1.30
C GLN A 518 19.22 -39.16 -2.68
N PHE A 519 20.36 -39.39 -3.30
CA PHE A 519 20.43 -39.93 -4.63
C PHE A 519 21.48 -41.03 -4.70
N ARG A 520 21.07 -42.20 -5.20
CA ARG A 520 21.96 -43.35 -5.35
C ARG A 520 22.43 -43.41 -6.79
N VAL A 521 23.71 -43.14 -7.01
CA VAL A 521 24.33 -43.10 -8.34
C VAL A 521 24.91 -44.48 -8.64
N LYS A 522 24.35 -45.12 -9.67
CA LYS A 522 24.79 -46.42 -10.17
C LYS A 522 25.74 -46.21 -11.33
N MET A 523 26.98 -46.67 -11.19
CA MET A 523 28.01 -46.52 -12.23
C MET A 523 28.40 -47.88 -12.79
N TYR A 524 28.34 -48.03 -14.10
CA TYR A 524 28.76 -49.24 -14.78
C TYR A 524 30.29 -49.37 -14.76
N THR A 525 30.77 -50.50 -14.24
CA THR A 525 32.17 -50.93 -14.39
C THR A 525 32.28 -51.72 -15.70
N LYS A 526 33.28 -51.40 -16.52
CA LYS A 526 33.56 -52.11 -17.77
C LYS A 526 34.31 -53.41 -17.56
#